data_AF-A0A7Y6WSB8-F1
#
_entry.id   AF-A0A7Y6WSB8-F1
#
_cell.length_a   1.000
_cell.length_b   1.000
_cell.length_c   1.000
_cell.angle_alpha   90.00
_cell.angle_beta   90.00
_cell.angle_gamma   90.00
#
_symmetry.space_group_name_H-M   'P 1'
#
loop_
_entity.id
_entity.type
_entity.pdbx_description
1 polymer ?
#
loop_
_entity_poly.entity_id
_entity_poly.type
_entity_poly.pdbx_seq_one_letter_code
_entity_poly.pdbx_strand_id
1 'polypeptide(L)'
;MPPLERAFRTVLAEELAGQLSPLTDTLLRIAESLSHPSGLRRLPRRELPNEALDVLASSLATLDAGPEEEAAPEARPCAVIGCKRPVRSLGYCAAHYQKRRLMVASGRLHHAWTEDAAPNSIPDVILGRKRRESMEALETAVTPEPVRPSEGPRVWVRKKGVSPVVPTPSGDSQPVLQLAQASVIPTAQRSEREQVASIVEQWASEFRANKHRS
;
A
#
# COMPACT_ATOMS: atom_id res chain seq x y z
N MET A 1 37.90 12.34 -32.70
CA MET A 1 38.78 11.19 -32.46
C MET A 1 38.21 10.31 -31.35
N PRO A 2 37.40 9.27 -31.66
CA PRO A 2 36.81 8.38 -30.65
C PRO A 2 37.29 6.90 -30.68
N PRO A 3 38.56 6.54 -30.98
CA PRO A 3 38.98 5.13 -30.98
C PRO A 3 39.34 4.58 -29.58
N LEU A 4 39.89 5.41 -28.68
CA LEU A 4 40.43 4.97 -27.39
C LEU A 4 39.34 4.55 -26.39
N GLU A 5 38.31 5.37 -26.21
CA GLU A 5 37.19 5.09 -25.29
C GLU A 5 36.47 3.78 -25.66
N ARG A 6 36.34 3.51 -26.97
CA ARG A 6 35.72 2.27 -27.46
C ARG A 6 36.59 1.06 -27.15
N ALA A 7 37.90 1.15 -27.37
CA ALA A 7 38.84 0.07 -27.05
C ALA A 7 38.91 -0.19 -25.53
N PHE A 8 38.84 0.86 -24.71
CA PHE A 8 38.82 0.71 -23.26
C PHE A 8 37.55 -0.01 -22.78
N ARG A 9 36.38 0.36 -23.32
CA ARG A 9 35.12 -0.30 -22.97
C ARG A 9 35.06 -1.76 -23.39
N THR A 10 35.67 -2.13 -24.53
CA THR A 10 35.71 -3.54 -24.95
C THR A 10 36.57 -4.38 -24.02
N VAL A 11 37.75 -3.89 -23.64
CA VAL A 11 38.63 -4.59 -22.70
C VAL A 11 37.97 -4.73 -21.33
N LEU A 12 37.32 -3.66 -20.82
CA LEU A 12 36.57 -3.76 -19.57
C LEU A 12 35.40 -4.73 -19.65
N ALA A 13 34.67 -4.75 -20.77
CA ALA A 13 33.55 -5.67 -20.95
C ALA A 13 34.01 -7.14 -20.99
N GLU A 14 35.16 -7.42 -21.61
CA GLU A 14 35.75 -8.77 -21.64
C GLU A 14 36.20 -9.22 -20.24
N GLU A 15 36.88 -8.36 -19.48
CA GLU A 15 37.31 -8.66 -18.12
C GLU A 15 36.13 -8.86 -17.15
N LEU A 16 35.13 -7.97 -17.22
CA LEU A 16 33.90 -8.10 -16.41
C LEU A 16 33.10 -9.34 -16.80
N ALA A 17 33.02 -9.69 -18.09
CA ALA A 17 32.35 -10.91 -18.54
C ALA A 17 33.04 -12.16 -17.98
N GLY A 18 34.38 -12.19 -17.96
CA GLY A 18 35.16 -13.26 -17.34
C GLY A 18 34.84 -13.40 -15.85
N GLN A 19 34.89 -12.29 -15.11
CA GLN A 19 34.65 -12.28 -13.66
C GLN A 19 33.21 -12.63 -13.26
N LEU A 20 32.23 -12.23 -14.07
CA LEU A 20 30.82 -12.44 -13.77
C LEU A 20 30.25 -13.75 -14.34
N SER A 21 30.96 -14.40 -15.28
CA SER A 21 30.52 -15.67 -15.90
C SER A 21 30.11 -16.79 -14.92
N PRO A 22 30.87 -17.10 -13.84
CA PRO A 22 30.45 -18.16 -12.92
C PRO A 22 29.18 -17.79 -12.16
N LEU A 23 29.01 -16.50 -11.82
CA LEU A 23 27.84 -16.00 -11.13
C LEU A 23 26.63 -16.09 -12.06
N THR A 24 26.73 -15.63 -13.31
CA THR A 24 25.65 -15.74 -14.29
C THR A 24 25.26 -17.19 -14.55
N ASP A 25 26.21 -18.13 -14.61
CA ASP A 25 25.94 -19.55 -14.76
C ASP A 25 25.25 -20.18 -13.55
N THR A 26 25.57 -19.72 -12.33
CA THR A 26 24.86 -20.18 -11.12
C THR A 26 23.43 -19.67 -11.09
N LEU A 27 23.21 -18.40 -11.45
CA LEU A 27 21.86 -17.82 -11.50
C LEU A 27 21.00 -18.48 -12.57
N LEU A 28 21.56 -18.78 -13.74
CA LEU A 28 20.84 -19.49 -14.80
C LEU A 28 20.48 -20.91 -14.38
N ARG A 29 21.37 -21.64 -13.67
CA ARG A 29 21.05 -22.96 -13.11
C ARG A 29 19.94 -22.91 -12.06
N ILE A 30 19.96 -21.91 -11.18
CA ILE A 30 18.89 -21.71 -10.20
C ILE A 30 17.58 -21.38 -10.92
N ALA A 31 17.59 -20.47 -11.89
CA ALA A 31 16.42 -20.12 -12.67
C ALA A 31 15.83 -21.36 -13.37
N GLU A 32 16.67 -22.17 -14.03
CA GLU A 32 16.25 -23.41 -14.70
C GLU A 32 15.61 -24.42 -13.73
N SER A 33 16.18 -24.55 -12.51
CA SER A 33 15.65 -25.43 -11.46
C SER A 33 14.28 -24.97 -10.93
N LEU A 34 14.02 -23.67 -10.97
CA LEU A 34 12.74 -23.08 -10.56
C LEU A 34 11.71 -23.10 -11.70
N SER A 35 12.16 -22.99 -12.95
CA SER A 35 11.33 -23.04 -14.16
C SER A 35 10.84 -24.45 -14.50
N HIS A 36 11.51 -25.50 -14.00
CA HIS A 36 11.07 -26.88 -14.12
C HIS A 36 10.58 -27.45 -12.78
N PRO A 37 9.36 -27.11 -12.31
CA PRO A 37 8.73 -27.77 -11.16
C PRO A 37 8.25 -29.20 -11.51
N SER A 38 8.89 -29.88 -12.46
CA SER A 38 8.62 -31.26 -12.87
C SER A 38 9.24 -32.24 -11.87
N GLY A 39 8.88 -32.09 -10.59
CA GLY A 39 9.46 -32.86 -9.50
C GLY A 39 8.68 -32.78 -8.19
N LEU A 40 7.76 -31.83 -8.02
CA LEU A 40 6.72 -31.94 -7.01
C LEU A 40 5.64 -32.93 -7.47
N ARG A 41 6.06 -34.18 -7.72
CA ARG A 41 5.14 -35.30 -7.58
C ARG A 41 4.62 -35.16 -6.15
N ARG A 42 3.33 -34.84 -6.05
CA ARG A 42 2.49 -35.03 -4.87
C ARG A 42 2.95 -36.32 -4.19
N LEU A 43 3.75 -36.20 -3.13
CA LEU A 43 4.08 -37.33 -2.29
C LEU A 43 2.73 -37.85 -1.80
N PRO A 44 2.38 -39.14 -2.04
CA PRO A 44 1.24 -39.68 -1.35
C PRO A 44 1.54 -39.52 0.14
N ARG A 45 0.63 -38.87 0.86
CA ARG A 45 0.67 -38.76 2.31
C ARG A 45 0.66 -40.18 2.84
N ARG A 46 1.84 -40.74 3.06
CA ARG A 46 2.01 -42.02 3.74
C ARG A 46 1.76 -41.66 5.19
N GLU A 47 0.49 -41.82 5.60
CA GLU A 47 0.08 -41.73 7.00
C GLU A 47 1.02 -42.65 7.78
N LEU A 48 1.93 -42.04 8.55
CA LEU A 48 2.83 -42.80 9.42
C LEU A 48 1.96 -43.40 10.53
N PRO A 49 2.08 -44.70 10.85
CA PRO A 49 1.35 -45.28 11.96
C PRO A 49 1.68 -44.51 13.25
N ASN A 50 0.65 -44.19 14.03
CA ASN A 50 0.73 -43.30 15.19
C ASN A 50 1.88 -43.65 16.16
N GLU A 51 2.26 -44.92 16.28
CA GLU A 51 3.36 -45.36 17.13
C GLU A 51 4.72 -44.75 16.75
N ALA A 52 4.98 -44.52 15.45
CA ALA A 52 6.21 -43.87 15.01
C ALA A 52 6.19 -42.35 15.28
N LEU A 53 5.00 -41.74 15.30
CA LEU A 53 4.83 -40.33 15.65
C LEU A 53 4.99 -40.10 17.15
N ASP A 54 4.51 -41.03 17.99
CA ASP A 54 4.65 -40.95 19.45
C ASP A 54 6.10 -41.14 19.92
N VAL A 55 6.86 -42.02 19.27
CA VAL A 55 8.30 -42.21 19.56
C VAL A 55 9.12 -40.99 19.15
N LEU A 56 8.82 -40.38 18.00
CA LEU A 56 9.47 -39.15 17.55
C LEU A 56 9.07 -37.94 18.42
N ALA A 57 7.80 -37.84 18.81
CA ALA A 57 7.31 -36.80 19.72
C ALA A 57 7.95 -36.92 21.11
N SER A 58 8.10 -38.15 21.63
CA SER A 58 8.78 -38.39 22.90
C SER A 58 10.28 -38.05 22.82
N SER A 59 10.92 -38.29 21.67
CA SER A 59 12.33 -37.94 21.46
C SER A 59 12.54 -36.43 21.32
N LEU A 60 11.56 -35.71 20.77
CA LEU A 60 11.56 -34.24 20.67
C LEU A 60 11.22 -33.56 22.00
N ALA A 61 10.35 -34.16 22.81
CA ALA A 61 10.01 -33.64 24.14
C ALA A 61 11.22 -33.60 25.09
N THR A 62 12.17 -34.53 24.95
CA THR A 62 13.42 -34.53 25.73
C THR A 62 14.39 -33.42 25.32
N LEU A 63 14.22 -32.81 24.15
CA LEU A 63 15.04 -31.70 23.67
C LEU A 63 14.45 -30.32 24.00
N ASP A 64 13.16 -30.25 24.34
CA ASP A 64 12.48 -29.03 24.81
C ASP A 64 12.51 -28.85 26.34
N ALA A 65 13.06 -29.83 27.07
CA ALA A 65 13.35 -29.68 28.51
C ALA A 65 14.68 -28.91 28.72
N GLY A 66 14.72 -27.67 28.24
CA GLY A 66 15.74 -26.68 28.62
C GLY A 66 15.42 -26.06 30.00
N PRO A 67 16.43 -25.65 30.77
CA PRO A 67 16.28 -25.27 32.17
C PRO A 67 15.53 -23.95 32.33
N GLU A 68 14.84 -23.90 33.47
CA GLU A 68 14.19 -22.81 34.17
C GLU A 68 14.61 -21.37 33.78
N GLU A 69 13.62 -20.60 33.36
CA GLU A 69 13.23 -19.31 33.95
C GLU A 69 14.29 -18.55 34.77
N GLU A 70 15.31 -18.02 34.10
CA GLU A 70 16.22 -17.03 34.69
C GLU A 70 16.11 -15.66 33.99
N ALA A 71 15.67 -14.67 34.79
CA ALA A 71 15.74 -13.22 34.60
C ALA A 71 15.08 -12.65 33.34
N ALA A 72 13.79 -12.31 33.46
CA ALA A 72 13.16 -11.33 32.58
C ALA A 72 14.06 -10.06 32.55
N PRO A 73 14.66 -9.70 31.40
CA PRO A 73 15.37 -8.45 31.30
C PRO A 73 14.35 -7.36 31.57
N GLU A 74 14.61 -6.55 32.60
CA GLU A 74 13.90 -5.31 32.88
C GLU A 74 13.49 -4.64 31.56
N ALA A 75 12.18 -4.68 31.30
CA ALA A 75 11.68 -4.52 29.95
C ALA A 75 11.90 -3.07 29.49
N ARG A 76 13.02 -2.83 28.83
CA ARG A 76 13.42 -1.50 28.39
C ARG A 76 12.29 -0.92 27.54
N PRO A 77 11.91 0.35 27.74
CA PRO A 77 10.89 0.98 26.93
C PRO A 77 11.41 1.23 25.51
N CYS A 78 10.49 1.27 24.54
CA CYS A 78 10.81 1.50 23.14
C CYS A 78 11.58 2.81 22.90
N ALA A 79 12.46 2.80 21.90
CA ALA A 79 13.22 3.98 21.47
C ALA A 79 12.35 5.13 20.92
N VAL A 80 11.11 4.87 20.49
CA VAL A 80 10.24 5.91 19.93
C VAL A 80 9.62 6.76 21.05
N ILE A 81 9.75 8.09 20.92
CA ILE A 81 9.21 9.07 21.86
C ILE A 81 7.71 8.80 22.09
N GLY A 82 7.33 8.65 23.36
CA GLY A 82 5.95 8.41 23.77
C GLY A 82 5.50 6.94 23.71
N CYS A 83 6.38 6.01 23.34
CA CYS A 83 6.06 4.59 23.30
C CYS A 83 6.52 3.86 24.58
N LYS A 84 5.56 3.47 25.43
CA LYS A 84 5.82 2.71 26.67
C LYS A 84 5.87 1.19 26.50
N ARG A 85 5.81 0.70 25.26
CA ARG A 85 5.81 -0.75 24.99
C ARG A 85 7.20 -1.33 25.23
N PRO A 86 7.31 -2.58 25.70
CA PRO A 86 8.59 -3.23 25.91
C PRO A 86 9.31 -3.43 24.57
N VAL A 87 10.63 -3.28 24.59
CA VAL A 87 11.50 -3.59 23.46
C VAL A 87 11.45 -5.09 23.18
N ARG A 88 11.37 -5.44 21.88
CA ARG A 88 11.49 -6.82 21.41
C ARG A 88 12.82 -7.03 20.69
N SER A 89 13.19 -6.14 19.78
CA SER A 89 14.44 -6.22 19.00
C SER A 89 14.91 -4.83 18.54
N LEU A 90 16.24 -4.65 18.44
CA LEU A 90 16.91 -3.44 17.94
C LEU A 90 16.52 -2.13 18.65
N GLY A 91 16.10 -2.19 19.91
CA GLY A 91 15.59 -1.02 20.65
C GLY A 91 14.13 -0.63 20.36
N TYR A 92 13.39 -1.41 19.57
CA TYR A 92 12.00 -1.12 19.20
C TYR A 92 11.00 -2.15 19.73
N CYS A 93 9.75 -1.70 19.97
CA CYS A 93 8.63 -2.61 20.17
C CYS A 93 8.20 -3.27 18.85
N ALA A 94 7.42 -4.35 18.89
CA ALA A 94 7.00 -5.10 17.70
C ALA A 94 6.37 -4.23 16.59
N ALA A 95 5.52 -3.26 16.98
CA ALA A 95 4.88 -2.35 16.02
C ALA A 95 5.88 -1.41 15.34
N HIS A 96 6.81 -0.82 16.11
CA HIS A 96 7.81 0.08 15.56
C HIS A 96 8.90 -0.64 14.78
N TYR A 97 9.26 -1.86 15.19
CA TYR A 97 10.13 -2.72 14.40
C TYR A 97 9.54 -3.00 13.02
N GLN A 98 8.24 -3.32 12.95
CA GLN A 98 7.56 -3.52 11.67
C GLN A 98 7.54 -2.24 10.82
N LYS A 99 7.27 -1.08 11.43
CA LYS A 99 7.32 0.22 10.75
C LYS A 99 8.73 0.51 10.20
N ARG A 100 9.79 0.24 10.99
CA ARG A 100 11.19 0.36 10.54
C ARG A 100 11.46 -0.48 9.30
N ARG A 101 11.08 -1.77 9.32
CA ARG A 101 11.29 -2.68 8.18
C ARG A 101 10.61 -2.19 6.91
N LEU A 102 9.40 -1.65 7.02
CA LEU A 102 8.69 -1.05 5.88
C LEU A 102 9.37 0.22 5.37
N MET A 103 9.91 1.05 6.26
CA MET A 103 10.65 2.26 5.88
C MET A 103 12.00 1.95 5.23
N VAL A 104 12.71 0.93 5.73
CA VAL A 104 13.94 0.40 5.12
C VAL A 104 13.63 -0.13 3.72
N ALA A 105 12.61 -0.98 3.58
CA ALA A 105 12.21 -1.55 2.29
C ALA A 105 11.77 -0.49 1.28
N SER A 106 11.16 0.61 1.74
CA SER A 106 10.75 1.72 0.87
C SER A 106 11.83 2.78 0.64
N GLY A 107 13.01 2.66 1.27
CA GLY A 107 14.09 3.65 1.19
C GLY A 107 13.75 5.01 1.80
N ARG A 108 12.69 5.11 2.61
CA ARG A 108 12.20 6.35 3.25
C ARG A 108 12.52 6.41 4.74
N LEU A 109 13.53 5.66 5.18
CA LEU A 109 13.93 5.64 6.58
C LEU A 109 14.46 7.01 6.99
N HIS A 110 13.90 7.57 8.05
CA HIS A 110 14.39 8.80 8.63
C HIS A 110 15.76 8.55 9.30
N HIS A 111 16.72 9.46 9.13
CA HIS A 111 18.09 9.31 9.65
C HIS A 111 18.17 9.03 11.17
N ALA A 112 17.20 9.56 11.94
CA ALA A 112 17.10 9.31 13.38
C ALA A 112 16.74 7.86 13.76
N TRP A 113 16.30 7.02 12.81
CA TRP A 113 15.96 5.62 13.07
C TRP A 113 17.20 4.73 12.98
N THR A 114 18.05 4.81 14.00
CA THR A 114 19.25 3.97 14.15
C THR A 114 18.93 2.64 14.82
N GLU A 115 19.86 1.69 14.74
CA GLU A 115 19.80 0.44 15.50
C GLU A 115 20.22 0.71 16.95
N ASP A 116 19.59 0.01 17.89
CA ASP A 116 19.88 0.09 19.33
C ASP A 116 19.82 1.51 19.93
N ALA A 117 18.89 2.33 19.43
CA ALA A 117 18.69 3.67 19.94
C ALA A 117 18.20 3.68 21.40
N ALA A 118 18.56 4.76 22.10
CA ALA A 118 18.15 4.98 23.49
C ALA A 118 16.61 5.05 23.62
N PRO A 119 16.05 4.63 24.76
CA PRO A 119 14.62 4.71 25.01
C PRO A 119 14.10 6.15 24.85
N ASN A 120 12.95 6.32 24.20
CA ASN A 120 12.33 7.63 23.95
C ASN A 120 13.24 8.68 23.26
N SER A 121 14.17 8.28 22.39
CA SER A 121 15.04 9.22 21.66
C SER A 121 14.56 9.55 20.24
N ILE A 122 13.75 8.67 19.63
CA ILE A 122 13.42 8.74 18.20
C ILE A 122 12.04 9.37 17.98
N PRO A 123 11.90 10.38 17.10
CA PRO A 123 10.60 10.91 16.75
C PRO A 123 9.76 9.91 15.94
N ASP A 124 8.47 9.81 16.26
CA ASP A 124 7.53 9.02 15.46
C ASP A 124 7.21 9.75 14.15
N VAL A 125 7.97 9.44 13.10
CA VAL A 125 7.76 10.03 11.78
C VAL A 125 6.50 9.41 11.15
N ILE A 126 5.40 10.14 11.18
CA ILE A 126 4.19 9.79 10.43
C ILE A 126 4.42 10.21 8.97
N LEU A 127 4.81 9.26 8.12
CA LEU A 127 4.81 9.51 6.69
C LEU A 127 3.36 9.80 6.28
N GLY A 128 3.11 11.01 5.76
CA GLY A 128 1.82 11.36 5.19
C GLY A 128 1.49 10.31 4.13
N ARG A 129 0.35 9.61 4.30
CA ARG A 129 -0.23 8.81 3.22
C ARG A 129 -0.60 9.78 2.11
N LYS A 130 0.34 10.14 1.23
CA LYS A 130 0.00 10.86 0.02
C LYS A 130 -0.86 9.88 -0.76
N ARG A 131 -2.17 10.17 -0.81
CA ARG A 131 -3.10 9.52 -1.73
C ARG A 131 -2.40 9.56 -3.09
N ARG A 132 -2.32 8.42 -3.77
CA ARG A 132 -1.73 8.32 -5.11
C ARG A 132 -2.60 9.19 -6.01
N GLU A 133 -2.32 10.48 -6.07
CA GLU A 133 -2.90 11.38 -7.04
C GLU A 133 -2.37 10.87 -8.37
N SER A 134 -3.28 10.36 -9.19
CA SER A 134 -3.01 9.88 -10.55
C SER A 134 -2.14 10.91 -11.26
N MET A 135 -1.10 10.45 -11.96
CA MET A 135 -0.11 11.31 -12.63
C MET A 135 -0.72 12.36 -13.59
N GLU A 136 -1.99 12.19 -13.98
CA GLU A 136 -2.77 13.11 -14.82
C GLU A 136 -3.12 14.45 -14.15
N ALA A 137 -3.03 14.57 -12.82
CA ALA A 137 -3.36 15.81 -12.11
C ALA A 137 -2.19 16.81 -12.02
N LEU A 138 -0.97 16.43 -12.44
CA LEU A 138 0.21 17.31 -12.36
C LEU A 138 0.34 18.29 -13.53
N GLU A 139 -0.37 18.11 -14.65
CA GLU A 139 -0.25 19.01 -15.81
C GLU A 139 -1.24 20.19 -15.83
N THR A 140 -2.18 20.30 -14.87
CA THR A 140 -3.17 21.41 -14.87
C THR A 140 -3.22 22.26 -13.59
N ALA A 141 -2.29 22.09 -12.67
CA ALA A 141 -2.23 22.91 -11.47
C ALA A 141 -1.38 24.17 -11.68
N VAL A 142 -1.92 25.15 -12.42
CA VAL A 142 -1.53 26.55 -12.24
C VAL A 142 -1.91 26.93 -10.81
N THR A 143 -0.92 27.24 -9.97
CA THR A 143 -1.13 27.71 -8.60
C THR A 143 -1.93 29.02 -8.62
N PRO A 144 -3.20 29.08 -8.16
CA PRO A 144 -3.78 30.37 -7.84
C PRO A 144 -3.14 30.90 -6.55
N GLU A 145 -2.79 32.19 -6.55
CA GLU A 145 -2.31 32.94 -5.38
C GLU A 145 -3.16 32.63 -4.13
N PRO A 146 -2.55 32.59 -2.93
CA PRO A 146 -3.29 32.33 -1.70
C PRO A 146 -4.21 33.51 -1.37
N VAL A 147 -5.47 33.43 -1.80
CA VAL A 147 -6.53 34.30 -1.28
C VAL A 147 -6.72 33.95 0.20
N ARG A 148 -6.46 34.93 1.07
CA ARG A 148 -6.65 34.79 2.51
C ARG A 148 -8.10 34.35 2.79
N PRO A 149 -8.33 33.29 3.60
CA PRO A 149 -9.69 32.93 3.98
C PRO A 149 -10.30 34.08 4.78
N SER A 150 -11.45 34.57 4.34
CA SER A 150 -12.19 35.62 5.04
C SER A 150 -12.51 35.20 6.47
N GLU A 151 -12.24 36.10 7.42
CA GLU A 151 -12.54 35.97 8.84
C GLU A 151 -14.06 36.02 9.05
N GLY A 152 -14.73 34.91 8.82
CA GLY A 152 -16.13 34.71 9.15
C GLY A 152 -16.36 33.32 9.71
N PRO A 153 -17.30 33.13 10.65
CA PRO A 153 -17.62 31.81 11.17
C PRO A 153 -18.07 30.91 10.01
N ARG A 154 -17.31 29.84 9.77
CA ARG A 154 -17.64 28.81 8.77
C ARG A 154 -18.87 28.02 9.25
N VAL A 155 -20.06 28.49 8.90
CA VAL A 155 -21.31 27.77 9.15
C VAL A 155 -21.49 26.70 8.07
N TRP A 156 -21.50 25.44 8.47
CA TRP A 156 -21.74 24.31 7.56
C TRP A 156 -23.25 24.24 7.25
N VAL A 157 -23.68 24.91 6.19
CA VAL A 157 -25.07 24.82 5.72
C VAL A 157 -25.25 23.55 4.89
N ARG A 158 -26.04 22.61 5.40
CA ARG A 158 -26.53 21.46 4.63
C ARG A 158 -27.48 21.97 3.55
N LYS A 159 -27.16 21.75 2.27
CA LYS A 159 -28.05 22.02 1.14
C LYS A 159 -29.20 21.00 1.14
N LYS A 160 -30.29 21.28 1.87
CA LYS A 160 -31.58 20.60 1.64
C LYS A 160 -32.13 21.14 0.33
N GLY A 161 -32.38 20.25 -0.62
CA GLY A 161 -32.95 20.60 -1.93
C GLY A 161 -34.28 21.33 -1.76
N VAL A 162 -34.32 22.57 -2.24
CA VAL A 162 -35.54 23.30 -2.54
C VAL A 162 -35.57 23.37 -4.07
N SER A 163 -36.54 22.68 -4.67
CA SER A 163 -36.85 22.80 -6.09
C SER A 163 -37.35 24.23 -6.37
N PRO A 164 -36.85 24.94 -7.40
CA PRO A 164 -37.39 26.25 -7.73
C PRO A 164 -38.77 26.09 -8.36
N VAL A 165 -39.79 26.56 -7.64
CA VAL A 165 -41.09 26.93 -8.21
C VAL A 165 -40.88 28.17 -9.07
N VAL A 166 -41.23 28.07 -10.34
CA VAL A 166 -41.23 29.17 -11.32
C VAL A 166 -42.41 30.10 -11.05
N PRO A 167 -42.20 31.42 -11.13
CA PRO A 167 -43.23 32.30 -11.68
C PRO A 167 -42.67 33.15 -12.84
N THR A 168 -43.31 33.04 -14.00
CA THR A 168 -43.39 34.07 -15.05
C THR A 168 -44.82 34.65 -14.97
N PRO A 169 -45.15 35.88 -15.42
CA PRO A 169 -44.62 36.61 -16.60
C PRO A 169 -44.23 38.07 -16.26
N SER A 170 -43.53 38.89 -17.06
CA SER A 170 -43.85 39.45 -18.38
C SER A 170 -42.73 40.46 -18.72
N GLY A 171 -42.44 40.69 -20.00
CA GLY A 171 -41.78 41.93 -20.45
C GLY A 171 -40.56 41.76 -21.37
N ASP A 172 -40.84 41.67 -22.67
CA ASP A 172 -40.11 42.24 -23.81
C ASP A 172 -38.58 42.23 -23.85
N SER A 173 -38.02 41.49 -24.84
CA SER A 173 -37.22 42.05 -25.96
C SER A 173 -36.30 41.01 -26.63
N GLN A 174 -36.77 40.46 -27.76
CA GLN A 174 -36.04 40.19 -29.03
C GLN A 174 -34.81 39.24 -29.08
N PRO A 175 -34.51 38.65 -30.27
CA PRO A 175 -34.03 37.27 -30.40
C PRO A 175 -32.53 37.15 -30.67
N VAL A 176 -31.90 36.12 -30.11
CA VAL A 176 -30.59 35.62 -30.59
C VAL A 176 -30.74 34.16 -30.98
N LEU A 177 -30.43 33.89 -32.24
CA LEU A 177 -30.44 32.60 -32.91
C LEU A 177 -29.67 31.54 -32.10
N GLN A 178 -30.40 30.61 -31.48
CA GLN A 178 -29.81 29.43 -30.87
C GLN A 178 -29.91 28.24 -31.83
N LEU A 179 -28.77 27.94 -32.44
CA LEU A 179 -28.53 26.77 -33.24
C LEU A 179 -28.75 25.52 -32.37
N ALA A 180 -29.80 24.77 -32.68
CA ALA A 180 -30.12 23.51 -32.03
C ALA A 180 -29.01 22.48 -32.31
N GLN A 181 -28.25 22.11 -31.29
CA GLN A 181 -27.51 20.85 -31.28
C GLN A 181 -28.22 19.88 -30.34
N ALA A 182 -29.20 19.18 -30.91
CA ALA A 182 -29.76 18.00 -30.30
C ALA A 182 -28.67 16.92 -30.25
N SER A 183 -28.02 16.78 -29.09
CA SER A 183 -27.15 15.64 -28.81
C SER A 183 -28.03 14.42 -28.60
N VAL A 184 -28.21 13.64 -29.67
CA VAL A 184 -28.87 12.33 -29.66
C VAL A 184 -27.94 11.38 -28.91
N ILE A 185 -28.21 11.15 -27.62
CA ILE A 185 -27.52 10.11 -26.85
C ILE A 185 -28.00 8.75 -27.39
N PRO A 186 -27.09 7.80 -27.72
CA PRO A 186 -27.47 6.46 -28.16
C PRO A 186 -28.30 5.76 -27.07
N THR A 187 -29.47 5.24 -27.44
CA THR A 187 -30.41 4.54 -26.56
C THR A 187 -29.79 3.38 -25.77
N ALA A 188 -28.68 2.79 -26.25
CA ALA A 188 -27.93 1.75 -25.55
C ALA A 188 -27.26 2.23 -24.24
N GLN A 189 -26.77 3.47 -24.18
CA GLN A 189 -26.19 4.02 -22.93
C GLN A 189 -27.25 4.38 -21.90
N ARG A 190 -28.50 4.53 -22.33
CA ARG A 190 -29.64 4.78 -21.43
C ARG A 190 -29.94 3.55 -20.58
N SER A 191 -29.92 2.36 -21.19
CA SER A 191 -30.14 1.10 -20.46
C SER A 191 -29.01 0.75 -19.49
N GLU A 192 -27.75 1.07 -19.84
CA GLU A 192 -26.62 0.87 -18.91
C GLU A 192 -26.72 1.78 -17.70
N ARG A 193 -27.11 3.05 -17.90
CA ARG A 193 -27.34 4.00 -16.80
C ARG A 193 -28.49 3.58 -15.89
N GLU A 194 -29.55 3.01 -16.46
CA GLU A 194 -30.68 2.45 -15.71
C GLU A 194 -30.27 1.21 -14.88
N GLN A 195 -29.41 0.34 -15.42
CA GLN A 195 -28.85 -0.80 -14.68
C GLN A 195 -27.90 -0.37 -13.56
N VAL A 196 -27.04 0.63 -13.79
CA VAL A 196 -26.17 1.17 -12.74
C VAL A 196 -27.02 1.82 -11.64
N ALA A 197 -28.07 2.56 -12.01
CA ALA A 197 -28.98 3.17 -11.05
C ALA A 197 -29.67 2.12 -10.17
N SER A 198 -30.15 1.02 -10.75
CA SER A 198 -30.82 -0.05 -9.99
C SER A 198 -29.86 -0.77 -9.03
N ILE A 199 -28.61 -1.01 -9.45
CA ILE A 199 -27.57 -1.60 -8.58
C ILE A 199 -27.26 -0.68 -7.39
N VAL A 200 -27.10 0.62 -7.65
CA VAL A 200 -26.84 1.60 -6.58
C VAL A 200 -28.02 1.68 -5.61
N GLU A 201 -29.25 1.62 -6.12
CA GLU A 201 -30.46 1.66 -5.30
C GLU A 201 -30.61 0.39 -4.45
N GLN A 202 -30.26 -0.78 -5.01
CA GLN A 202 -30.20 -2.04 -4.27
C GLN A 202 -29.20 -1.96 -3.12
N TRP A 203 -27.95 -1.57 -3.36
CA TRP A 203 -26.95 -1.40 -2.30
C TRP A 203 -27.37 -0.37 -1.24
N ALA A 204 -28.01 0.73 -1.65
CA ALA A 204 -28.52 1.73 -0.72
C ALA A 204 -29.64 1.18 0.17
N SER A 205 -30.47 0.27 -0.35
CA SER A 205 -31.52 -0.39 0.42
C SER A 205 -30.96 -1.41 1.42
N GLU A 206 -30.00 -2.23 0.99
CA GLU A 206 -29.33 -3.23 1.83
C GLU A 206 -28.55 -2.56 2.97
N PHE A 207 -27.84 -1.46 2.68
CA PHE A 207 -27.12 -0.70 3.69
C PHE A 207 -28.06 -0.10 4.74
N ARG A 208 -29.21 0.45 4.33
CA ARG A 208 -30.23 0.96 5.26
C ARG A 208 -30.81 -0.17 6.12
N ALA A 209 -31.16 -1.30 5.52
CA ALA A 209 -31.69 -2.46 6.24
C ALA A 209 -30.69 -3.00 7.29
N ASN A 210 -29.41 -3.11 6.94
CA ASN A 210 -28.38 -3.60 7.87
C ASN A 210 -28.12 -2.62 9.02
N LYS A 211 -28.19 -1.30 8.76
CA LYS A 211 -28.03 -0.26 9.79
C LYS A 211 -29.15 -0.29 10.84
N HIS A 212 -30.36 -0.70 10.48
CA HIS A 212 -31.47 -0.84 11.43
C HIS A 212 -31.45 -2.15 12.22
N ARG A 213 -30.53 -3.07 11.91
CA ARG A 213 -30.37 -4.38 12.58
C ARG A 213 -29.24 -4.40 13.61
N SER A 214 -28.40 -3.35 13.68
CA SER A 214 -27.36 -3.15 14.71
C SER A 214 -27.86 -2.21 15.80
#